data_AF-A0A5D2LU86-F1
#
_entry.id   AF-A0A5D2LU86-F1
#
_cell.length_a   1.000
_cell.length_b   1.000
_cell.length_c   1.000
_cell.angle_alpha   90.00
_cell.angle_beta   90.00
_cell.angle_gamma   90.00
#
_symmetry.space_group_name_H-M   'P 1'
#
loop_
_entity.id
_entity.type
_entity.pdbx_description
1 polymer ?
#
loop_
_entity_poly.entity_id
_entity_poly.type
_entity_poly.pdbx_seq_one_letter_code
_entity_poly.pdbx_strand_id
1 'polypeptide(L)'
;MGVLTYESEVITAIPPAKMFKACILDGDNLIPKILAQAFKSIEYIEGNGEPGSIKKVTFGEGSQLKYMKQKVEAVDKENFVYIYSVIEGDALMNKLEKITYETKL
;
A
#
# COMPACT_ATOMS: atom_id res chain seq x y z
N MET A 1 0.71 -22.82 -10.62
CA MET A 1 0.80 -22.07 -9.34
C MET A 1 -0.61 -21.71 -8.91
N GLY A 2 -0.90 -21.78 -7.61
CA GLY A 2 -2.23 -21.44 -7.08
C GLY A 2 -2.34 -19.95 -6.76
N VAL A 3 -3.54 -19.40 -6.88
CA VAL A 3 -3.88 -18.04 -6.44
C VAL A 3 -4.87 -18.15 -5.30
N LEU A 4 -4.62 -17.43 -4.21
CA LEU A 4 -5.57 -17.29 -3.11
C LEU A 4 -6.09 -15.85 -3.12
N THR A 5 -7.40 -15.69 -3.20
CA THR A 5 -8.07 -14.39 -3.14
C THR A 5 -8.87 -14.29 -1.85
N TYR A 6 -8.74 -13.16 -1.17
CA TYR A 6 -9.52 -12.83 0.02
C TYR A 6 -10.11 -11.43 -0.16
N GLU A 7 -11.35 -11.26 0.26
CA GLU A 7 -12.10 -10.00 0.17
C GLU A 7 -12.63 -9.64 1.56
N SER A 8 -12.55 -8.35 1.91
CA SER A 8 -13.09 -7.84 3.17
C SER A 8 -13.63 -6.43 2.98
N GLU A 9 -14.75 -6.15 3.63
CA GLU A 9 -15.40 -4.85 3.64
C GLU A 9 -15.40 -4.24 5.04
N VAL A 10 -15.17 -2.93 5.12
CA VAL A 10 -15.21 -2.16 6.37
C VAL A 10 -16.09 -0.93 6.16
N ILE A 11 -17.15 -0.81 6.95
CA ILE A 11 -18.07 0.33 6.88
C ILE A 11 -17.50 1.49 7.71
N THR A 12 -17.43 2.68 7.12
CA THR A 12 -16.91 3.89 7.75
C THR A 12 -17.84 5.07 7.50
N ALA A 13 -17.92 6.01 8.45
CA ALA A 13 -18.66 7.26 8.30
C ALA A 13 -17.88 8.36 7.52
N ILE A 14 -16.62 8.11 7.18
CA ILE A 14 -15.75 9.05 6.46
C ILE A 14 -16.10 9.01 4.96
N PRO A 15 -16.34 10.17 4.32
CA PRO A 15 -16.59 10.21 2.88
C PRO A 15 -15.43 9.61 2.05
N PRO A 16 -15.72 8.83 0.98
CA PRO A 16 -14.70 8.16 0.16
C PRO A 16 -13.60 9.08 -0.32
N ALA A 17 -13.94 10.26 -0.83
CA ALA A 17 -12.96 11.24 -1.32
C ALA A 17 -11.97 11.71 -0.24
N LYS A 18 -12.42 11.86 1.01
CA LYS A 18 -11.53 12.24 2.13
C LYS A 18 -10.63 11.09 2.53
N MET A 19 -11.19 9.87 2.60
CA MET A 19 -10.45 8.66 2.93
C MET A 19 -9.38 8.36 1.87
N PHE A 20 -9.75 8.41 0.59
CA PHE A 20 -8.84 8.19 -0.53
C PHE A 20 -7.70 9.20 -0.55
N LYS A 21 -8.01 10.49 -0.32
CA LYS A 21 -6.96 11.51 -0.20
C LYS A 21 -6.01 11.21 0.95
N ALA A 22 -6.52 10.93 2.16
CA ALA A 22 -5.68 10.76 3.34
C ALA A 22 -4.88 9.46 3.34
N CYS A 23 -5.47 8.34 2.91
CA CYS A 23 -4.84 7.02 3.00
C CYS A 23 -4.05 6.64 1.76
N ILE A 24 -4.42 7.14 0.57
CA ILE A 24 -3.80 6.75 -0.70
C ILE A 24 -2.93 7.89 -1.25
N LEU A 25 -3.50 9.06 -1.49
CA LEU A 25 -2.79 10.15 -2.17
C LEU A 25 -1.73 10.83 -1.28
N ASP A 26 -2.10 11.15 -0.05
CA ASP A 26 -1.23 11.77 0.96
C ASP A 26 -0.68 10.72 1.95
N GLY A 27 -1.07 9.45 1.76
CA GLY A 27 -0.80 8.35 2.70
C GLY A 27 0.69 8.13 2.95
N ASP A 28 1.51 8.27 1.90
CA ASP A 28 2.96 8.07 2.00
C ASP A 28 3.61 9.05 3.01
N ASN A 29 3.03 10.24 3.18
CA ASN A 29 3.47 11.24 4.15
C ASN A 29 2.75 11.15 5.51
N LEU A 30 1.46 10.81 5.50
CA LEU A 30 0.62 10.79 6.70
C LEU A 30 0.80 9.52 7.52
N ILE A 31 0.86 8.35 6.89
CA ILE A 31 0.91 7.05 7.57
C ILE A 31 2.14 6.93 8.48
N PRO A 32 3.38 7.28 8.04
CA PRO A 32 4.54 7.21 8.94
C PRO A 32 4.47 8.21 10.10
N LYS A 33 3.71 9.31 9.97
CA LYS A 33 3.53 10.28 11.06
C LYS A 33 2.50 9.82 12.08
N ILE A 34 1.41 9.22 11.61
CA ILE A 34 0.30 8.76 12.46
C ILE A 34 0.66 7.43 13.15
N LEU A 35 1.31 6.52 12.42
CA LEU A 35 1.65 5.17 12.87
C LEU A 35 3.18 4.97 12.89
N ALA A 36 3.91 5.91 13.47
CA ALA A 36 5.38 5.92 13.48
C ALA A 36 6.04 4.65 14.07
N GLN A 37 5.34 3.94 14.96
CA GLN A 37 5.83 2.67 15.50
C GLN A 37 5.80 1.54 14.47
N ALA A 38 4.82 1.54 13.56
CA ALA A 38 4.64 0.51 12.53
C ALA A 38 5.35 0.88 11.23
N PHE A 39 5.32 2.16 10.84
CA PHE A 39 5.88 2.64 9.58
C PHE A 39 6.92 3.73 9.84
N LYS A 40 8.15 3.51 9.37
CA LYS A 40 9.25 4.45 9.52
C LYS A 40 9.32 5.44 8.36
N SER A 41 9.27 4.94 7.12
CA SER A 41 9.27 5.77 5.92
C SER A 41 8.55 5.08 4.76
N ILE A 42 8.03 5.89 3.84
CA ILE A 42 7.50 5.43 2.56
C ILE A 42 8.08 6.37 1.50
N GLU A 43 8.83 5.81 0.57
CA GLU A 43 9.63 6.59 -0.38
C GLU A 43 9.52 6.00 -1.78
N TYR A 44 9.29 6.85 -2.79
CA TYR A 44 9.36 6.42 -4.20
C TYR A 44 10.81 6.18 -4.58
N ILE A 45 11.08 4.96 -5.08
CA ILE A 45 12.38 4.59 -5.66
C ILE A 45 12.35 4.71 -7.19
N GLU A 46 11.16 4.66 -7.78
CA GLU A 46 10.91 4.87 -9.20
C GLU A 46 9.51 5.49 -9.39
N GLY A 47 9.39 6.48 -10.27
CA GLY A 47 8.14 7.19 -10.51
C GLY A 47 7.71 8.11 -9.36
N ASN A 48 6.48 8.62 -9.43
CA ASN A 48 5.92 9.57 -8.46
C ASN A 48 4.43 9.35 -8.16
N GLY A 49 4.01 8.08 -8.15
CA GLY A 49 2.65 7.67 -7.77
C GLY A 49 1.74 7.30 -8.94
N GLU A 50 2.19 7.44 -10.18
CA GLU A 50 1.53 6.93 -11.37
C GLU A 50 1.65 5.39 -11.50
N PRO A 51 0.76 4.73 -12.26
CA PRO A 51 0.92 3.31 -12.59
C PRO A 51 2.31 3.00 -13.13
N GLY A 52 2.96 1.99 -12.55
CA GLY A 52 4.36 1.64 -12.80
C GLY A 52 5.33 2.12 -11.73
N SER A 53 4.97 3.14 -10.94
CA SER A 53 5.79 3.64 -9.84
C SER A 53 6.11 2.54 -8.83
N ILE A 54 7.32 2.57 -8.28
CA ILE A 54 7.75 1.67 -7.22
C ILE A 54 8.06 2.48 -5.98
N LYS A 55 7.43 2.13 -4.86
CA LYS A 55 7.70 2.70 -3.55
C LYS A 55 8.24 1.65 -2.60
N LYS A 56 9.21 2.04 -1.79
CA LYS A 56 9.75 1.25 -0.69
C LYS A 56 9.10 1.71 0.60
N VAL A 57 8.47 0.77 1.30
CA VAL A 57 7.94 0.97 2.65
C VAL A 57 8.95 0.37 3.62
N THR A 58 9.48 1.19 4.51
CA THR A 58 10.35 0.76 5.61
C THR A 58 9.51 0.74 6.88
N PHE A 59 9.45 -0.41 7.53
CA PHE A 59 8.68 -0.55 8.76
C PHE A 59 9.49 -0.08 9.98
N GLY A 60 8.77 0.33 11.03
CA GLY A 60 9.34 0.72 12.31
C GLY A 60 9.64 -0.48 13.21
N GLU A 61 10.20 -0.20 14.40
CA GLU A 61 10.62 -1.22 15.37
C GLU A 61 9.45 -2.05 15.95
N GLY A 62 8.21 -1.58 15.78
CA GLY A 62 7.00 -2.33 16.17
C GLY A 62 6.60 -3.41 15.17
N SER A 63 7.28 -3.55 14.04
CA SER A 63 6.99 -4.55 13.01
C SER A 63 8.02 -5.68 13.01
N GLN A 64 7.57 -6.90 12.70
CA GLN A 64 8.47 -8.04 12.45
C GLN A 64 9.07 -8.01 11.04
N LEU A 65 8.53 -7.16 10.15
CA LEU A 65 9.00 -6.97 8.78
C LEU A 65 9.97 -5.79 8.75
N LYS A 66 11.02 -5.85 7.94
CA LYS A 66 11.96 -4.72 7.78
C LYS A 66 11.50 -3.77 6.68
N TYR A 67 11.14 -4.32 5.53
CA TYR A 67 10.68 -3.52 4.40
C TYR A 67 9.82 -4.31 3.42
N MET A 68 9.12 -3.58 2.55
CA MET A 68 8.53 -4.11 1.33
C MET A 68 8.65 -3.10 0.19
N LYS A 69 8.73 -3.59 -1.06
CA LYS A 69 8.57 -2.77 -2.26
C LYS A 69 7.21 -3.04 -2.87
N GLN A 70 6.50 -1.95 -3.12
CA GLN A 70 5.20 -1.95 -3.73
C GLN A 70 5.29 -1.30 -5.10
N LYS A 71 4.71 -1.92 -6.10
CA LYS A 71 4.49 -1.34 -7.43
C LYS A 71 3.05 -0.87 -7.53
N VAL A 72 2.85 0.37 -7.93
CA VAL A 72 1.53 0.91 -8.25
C VAL A 72 1.07 0.30 -9.57
N GLU A 73 -0.05 -0.41 -9.57
CA GLU A 73 -0.61 -1.03 -10.79
C GLU A 73 -1.69 -0.14 -11.39
N ALA A 74 -2.53 0.49 -10.57
CA ALA A 74 -3.58 1.41 -11.02
C ALA A 74 -3.93 2.43 -9.93
N VAL A 75 -4.25 3.66 -10.37
CA VAL A 75 -4.82 4.70 -9.52
C VAL A 75 -5.97 5.36 -10.26
N ASP A 76 -7.19 5.12 -9.81
CA ASP A 76 -8.40 5.74 -10.35
C ASP A 76 -8.99 6.66 -9.28
N LYS A 77 -8.81 7.97 -9.51
CA LYS A 77 -9.27 9.02 -8.58
C LYS A 77 -10.76 9.29 -8.68
N GLU A 78 -11.40 8.93 -9.80
CA GLU A 78 -12.83 9.16 -10.03
C GLU A 78 -13.67 8.06 -9.36
N ASN A 79 -13.19 6.81 -9.45
CA ASN A 79 -13.84 5.65 -8.86
C ASN A 79 -13.29 5.23 -7.49
N PHE A 80 -12.33 5.99 -6.94
CA PHE A 80 -11.64 5.73 -5.67
C PHE A 80 -11.02 4.32 -5.59
N VAL A 81 -10.42 3.87 -6.70
CA VAL A 81 -9.76 2.57 -6.79
C VAL A 81 -8.25 2.75 -6.75
N TYR A 82 -7.59 1.94 -5.93
CA TYR A 82 -6.14 1.88 -5.86
C TYR A 82 -5.70 0.42 -5.88
N ILE A 83 -4.82 0.09 -6.83
CA ILE A 83 -4.27 -1.25 -7.00
C ILE A 83 -2.76 -1.17 -6.91
N TYR A 84 -2.18 -2.01 -6.06
CA TYR A 84 -0.73 -2.15 -5.97
C TYR A 84 -0.33 -3.60 -5.74
N SER A 85 0.88 -3.94 -6.15
CA SER A 85 1.47 -5.25 -5.90
C SER A 85 2.70 -5.13 -5.01
N VAL A 86 2.82 -5.99 -4.00
CA VAL A 86 4.09 -6.23 -3.31
C VAL A 86 4.93 -7.15 -4.19
N ILE A 87 6.08 -6.64 -4.64
CA ILE A 87 6.98 -7.32 -5.57
C ILE A 87 8.30 -7.75 -4.92
N GLU A 88 8.61 -7.21 -3.74
CA GLU A 88 9.83 -7.55 -2.99
C GLU A 88 9.62 -7.28 -1.49
N GLY A 89 10.36 -7.99 -0.66
CA GLY A 89 10.49 -7.74 0.78
C GLY A 89 9.92 -8.84 1.65
N ASP A 90 10.07 -8.65 2.96
CA ASP A 90 9.84 -9.70 3.96
C ASP A 90 8.39 -10.19 3.99
N ALA A 91 7.44 -9.34 3.55
CA ALA A 91 6.02 -9.66 3.44
C ALA A 91 5.72 -10.85 2.50
N LEU A 92 6.60 -11.13 1.53
CA LEU A 92 6.46 -12.28 0.62
C LEU A 92 6.93 -13.61 1.24
N MET A 93 7.57 -13.55 2.42
CA MET A 93 8.07 -14.70 3.18
C MET A 93 9.00 -15.64 2.37
N ASN A 94 9.59 -15.15 1.27
CA ASN A 94 10.33 -15.95 0.28
C ASN A 94 9.56 -17.17 -0.27
N LYS A 95 8.22 -17.16 -0.14
CA LYS A 95 7.32 -18.25 -0.58
C LYS A 95 6.30 -17.78 -1.60
N LEU A 96 5.98 -16.49 -1.58
CA LEU A 96 5.03 -15.86 -2.48
C LEU A 96 5.79 -15.09 -3.56
N GLU A 97 5.36 -15.22 -4.81
CA GLU A 97 5.94 -14.46 -5.91
C GLU A 97 5.48 -13.00 -5.90
N LYS A 98 4.21 -12.78 -5.55
CA LYS A 98 3.57 -11.46 -5.55
C LYS A 98 2.33 -11.48 -4.67
N ILE A 99 2.03 -10.34 -4.05
CA ILE A 99 0.73 -10.09 -3.41
C ILE A 99 0.13 -8.86 -4.10
N THR A 100 -1.09 -8.94 -4.61
CA THR A 100 -1.79 -7.79 -5.18
C THR A 100 -2.92 -7.38 -4.26
N TYR A 101 -3.00 -6.09 -3.96
CA TYR A 101 -4.05 -5.47 -3.18
C TYR A 101 -4.88 -4.59 -4.09
N GLU A 102 -6.19 -4.83 -4.08
CA GLU A 102 -7.19 -4.00 -4.75
C GLU A 102 -8.04 -3.35 -3.68
N THR A 103 -7.96 -2.02 -3.59
CA THR A 103 -8.78 -1.23 -2.65
C THR A 103 -9.76 -0.39 -3.44
N LYS A 104 -11.03 -0.48 -3.05
CA LYS A 104 -12.09 0.42 -3.51
C LYS A 104 -12.74 1.06 -2.28
N LEU A 105 -12.84 2.39 -2.29
CA LEU A 105 -13.40 3.19 -1.20
C LEU A 105 -14.77 3.77 -1.57
#